data_AF-A0A351TIN1-F1
#
_entry.id   AF-A0A351TIN1-F1
#
_cell.length_a   1.000
_cell.length_b   1.000
_cell.length_c   1.000
_cell.angle_alpha   90.00
_cell.angle_beta   90.00
_cell.angle_gamma   90.00
#
_symmetry.space_group_name_H-M   'P 1'
#
loop_
_entity.id
_entity.type
_entity.pdbx_description
1 polymer ?
#
loop_
_entity_poly.entity_id
_entity_poly.type
_entity_poly.pdbx_seq_one_letter_code
_entity_poly.pdbx_strand_id
1 'polypeptide(L)' 'MERQKREFMPGDIENLPGFLRIEVFDGEIYTDDWTALEIDEDVFKIPATEKRHIKYKLSIVEIEE' A
#
# COMPACT_ATOMS: atom_id res chain seq x y z
N MET A 1 0.20 10.41 -18.34
CA MET A 1 -0.35 11.12 -17.17
C MET A 1 0.56 10.71 -16.02
N GLU A 2 1.33 11.64 -15.47
CA GLU A 2 2.06 11.36 -14.22
C GLU A 2 1.03 10.93 -13.18
N ARG A 3 1.17 9.71 -12.66
CA ARG A 3 0.44 9.32 -11.45
C ARG A 3 0.97 10.23 -10.36
N GLN A 4 0.14 11.15 -9.89
CA GLN A 4 0.51 12.02 -8.78
C GLN A 4 0.80 11.10 -7.60
N LYS A 5 2.09 11.00 -7.20
CA LYS A 5 2.49 10.13 -6.10
C LYS A 5 1.95 10.75 -4.82
N ARG A 6 0.96 10.09 -4.23
CA ARG A 6 0.40 10.49 -2.94
C ARG A 6 1.41 10.18 -1.84
N GLU A 7 1.60 11.11 -0.92
CA GLU A 7 2.27 10.84 0.36
C GLU A 7 1.31 10.07 1.29
N PHE A 8 1.73 8.89 1.72
CA PHE A 8 0.99 8.05 2.65
C PHE A 8 1.17 8.54 4.10
N MET A 9 0.12 8.39 4.89
CA MET A 9 0.11 8.68 6.32
C MET A 9 0.02 7.37 7.12
N PRO A 10 0.50 7.32 8.38
CA PRO A 10 0.44 6.11 9.19
C PRO A 10 -0.97 5.50 9.31
N GLY A 11 -2.04 6.29 9.30
CA GLY A 11 -3.41 5.78 9.33
C GLY A 11 -3.87 5.09 8.03
N ASP A 12 -3.16 5.27 6.92
CA ASP A 12 -3.50 4.62 5.64
C ASP A 12 -3.29 3.09 5.71
N ILE A 13 -2.29 2.63 6.47
CA ILE A 13 -2.00 1.18 6.61
C ILE A 13 -3.09 0.43 7.35
N GLU A 14 -3.93 1.10 8.14
CA GLU A 14 -5.07 0.48 8.83
C GLU A 14 -6.11 -0.08 7.85
N ASN A 15 -6.15 0.46 6.62
CA ASN A 15 -7.04 -0.01 5.55
C ASN A 15 -6.42 -1.16 4.74
N LEU A 16 -5.14 -1.47 4.97
CA LEU A 16 -4.44 -2.55 4.28
C LEU A 16 -4.56 -3.87 5.04
N PRO A 17 -4.43 -5.02 4.37
CA PRO A 17 -4.51 -6.31 5.02
C PRO A 17 -3.43 -6.47 6.11
N GLY A 18 -3.85 -6.78 7.34
CA GLY A 18 -2.93 -6.92 8.49
C GLY A 18 -1.94 -8.08 8.43
N PHE A 19 -1.95 -8.90 7.36
CA PHE A 19 -0.89 -9.88 7.11
C PHE A 19 0.34 -9.26 6.42
N LEU A 20 0.21 -8.05 5.85
CA LEU A 20 1.32 -7.30 5.30
C LEU A 20 2.14 -6.72 6.46
N ARG A 21 3.44 -6.96 6.45
CA ARG A 21 4.38 -6.30 7.36
C ARG A 21 4.89 -5.06 6.67
N ILE A 22 4.29 -3.93 7.00
CA ILE A 22 4.54 -2.66 6.34
C ILE A 22 4.62 -1.51 7.34
N GLU A 23 5.38 -0.49 6.98
CA GLU A 23 5.47 0.77 7.70
C GLU A 23 5.44 1.96 6.74
N VAL A 24 4.99 3.11 7.25
CA VAL A 24 5.06 4.37 6.50
C VAL A 24 6.32 5.12 6.92
N PHE A 25 7.18 5.40 5.96
CA PHE A 25 8.41 6.16 6.16
C PHE A 25 8.56 7.18 5.01
N ASP A 26 8.78 8.44 5.37
CA ASP A 26 8.94 9.56 4.41
C ASP A 26 7.81 9.67 3.36
N GLY A 27 6.57 9.41 3.78
CA GLY A 27 5.41 9.45 2.88
C GLY A 27 5.28 8.25 1.94
N GLU A 28 6.12 7.22 2.09
CA GLU A 28 6.07 5.98 1.31
C GLU A 28 5.78 4.79 2.20
N ILE A 29 5.22 3.73 1.62
CA ILE A 29 4.98 2.47 2.32
C ILE A 29 6.14 1.52 2.01
N TYR A 30 6.77 1.00 3.04
CA TYR A 30 7.86 0.03 2.95
C TYR A 30 7.44 -1.31 3.54
N THR A 31 7.95 -2.40 2.98
CA THR A 31 7.94 -3.72 3.63
C THR A 31 8.98 -3.80 4.75
N ASP A 32 8.94 -4.85 5.56
CA ASP A 32 9.96 -5.14 6.59
C ASP A 32 11.38 -5.36 6.00
N ASP A 33 11.47 -5.69 4.71
CA ASP A 33 12.71 -5.78 3.94
C ASP A 33 13.10 -4.46 3.24
N TRP A 34 12.54 -3.32 3.66
CA TRP A 34 12.81 -1.98 3.08
C TRP A 34 12.50 -1.85 1.59
N THR A 35 11.58 -2.67 1.08
CA THR A 35 11.11 -2.55 -0.31
C THR A 35 9.94 -1.56 -0.37
N ALA A 36 10.05 -0.53 -1.20
CA ALA A 36 8.98 0.43 -1.41
C ALA A 36 7.79 -0.22 -2.15
N LEU A 37 6.58 -0.01 -1.64
CA LEU A 37 5.34 -0.49 -2.24
C LEU A 37 4.61 0.64 -2.97
N GLU A 38 4.35 0.42 -4.26
CA GLU A 38 3.41 1.25 -5.01
C GLU A 38 1.99 0.69 -4.84
N ILE A 39 1.14 1.46 -4.16
CA ILE A 39 -0.27 1.12 -3.94
C ILE A 39 -1.15 2.11 -4.68
N ASP A 40 -2.09 1.60 -5.46
CA ASP A 40 -3.08 2.43 -6.16
C ASP A 40 -4.01 3.14 -5.16
N GLU A 41 -4.30 4.43 -5.37
CA GLU A 41 -5.21 5.20 -4.52
C GLU A 41 -6.59 4.59 -4.39
N ASP A 42 -7.05 3.86 -5.42
CA ASP A 42 -8.35 3.19 -5.43
C ASP A 42 -8.49 2.16 -4.28
N VAL A 43 -7.37 1.65 -3.75
CA VAL A 43 -7.34 0.77 -2.58
C VAL A 43 -7.92 1.47 -1.33
N PHE A 44 -7.67 2.77 -1.17
CA PHE A 44 -8.07 3.51 0.04
C PHE A 44 -9.47 4.14 -0.08
N LYS A 45 -10.05 4.21 -1.29
CA LYS A 45 -11.40 4.73 -1.51
C LYS A 45 -12.49 3.81 -0.97
N ILE A 46 -12.17 2.53 -0.77
CA ILE A 46 -13.13 1.52 -0.33
C ILE A 46 -12.75 1.07 1.08
N PRO A 47 -13.55 1.41 2.10
CA PRO A 47 -13.25 0.99 3.47
C PRO A 47 -13.24 -0.53 3.58
N ALA A 48 -12.27 -1.07 4.32
CA ALA A 48 -12.25 -2.47 4.67
C ALA A 48 -13.51 -2.83 5.48
N THR A 49 -14.21 -3.90 5.09
CA THR A 49 -15.38 -4.39 5.84
C THR A 49 -15.34 -5.91 5.94
N GLU A 50 -15.80 -6.48 7.05
CA GLU A 50 -15.89 -7.94 7.24
C GLU A 50 -16.74 -8.65 6.16
N LYS A 51 -17.62 -7.91 5.47
CA LYS A 51 -18.55 -8.43 4.46
C LYS A 51 -18.06 -8.26 3.02
N ARG A 52 -16.95 -7.55 2.78
CA ARG A 52 -16.39 -7.35 1.44
C ARG A 52 -14.90 -7.67 1.45
N HIS A 53 -14.58 -8.84 0.89
CA HIS A 53 -13.21 -9.19 0.53
C HIS A 53 -12.83 -8.43 -0.74
N ILE A 54 -11.97 -7.42 -0.60
CA ILE A 54 -11.33 -6.78 -1.75
C ILE A 54 -10.14 -7.66 -2.14
N LYS A 55 -10.15 -8.19 -3.36
CA LYS A 55 -8.99 -8.90 -3.91
C LYS A 55 -8.00 -7.86 -4.44
N TYR A 56 -6.93 -7.62 -3.70
CA TYR A 56 -5.81 -6.83 -4.17
C TYR A 56 -4.89 -7.69 -5.05
N LYS A 57 -4.52 -7.20 -6.23
CA LYS A 57 -3.43 -7.78 -7.01
C LYS A 57 -2.15 -7.03 -6.63
N LEU A 58 -1.43 -7.55 -5.64
CA LEU A 58 -0.08 -7.08 -5.34
C LEU A 58 0.84 -7.57 -6.45
N SER A 59 1.51 -6.64 -7.12
CA SER A 59 2.59 -6.94 -8.07
C SER A 59 3.85 -6.34 -7.47
N ILE A 60 4.68 -7.17 -6.84
CA ILE A 60 5.99 -6.76 -6.35
C ILE A 60 6.93 -6.88 -7.53
N VAL A 61 7.55 -5.77 -7.91
CA VAL A 61 8.55 -5.74 -8.98
C VAL A 61 9.89 -5.50 -8.30
N GLU A 62 10.79 -6.47 -8.39
CA GLU A 62 12.18 -6.27 -7.99
C GLU A 62 12.83 -5.37 -9.05
N ILE A 63 13.33 -4.21 -8.61
CA ILE A 63 14.13 -3.33 -9.47
C ILE A 63 15.58 -3.72 -9.22
N GLU A 64 16.17 -4.45 -10.17
CA GLU A 64 17.63 -4.66 -10.20
C GLU A 64 18.29 -3.35 -10.67
N GLU A 65 19.11 -2.73 -9.80
CA GLU A 65 20.06 -1.66 -10.18
C GLU A 65 21.31 -2.22 -10.86
#